data_AF-A0A8T3C631-F1
#
_entry.id   AF-A0A8T3C631-F1
#
_cell.length_a   1.000
_cell.length_b   1.000
_cell.length_c   1.000
_cell.angle_alpha   90.00
_cell.angle_beta   90.00
_cell.angle_gamma   90.00
#
_symmetry.space_group_name_H-M   'P 1'
#
loop_
_entity.id
_entity.type
_entity.pdbx_description
1 polymer ?
#
loop_
_entity_poly.entity_id
_entity_poly.type
_entity_poly.pdbx_seq_one_letter_code
_entity_poly.pdbx_strand_id
1 'polypeptide(L)'
;MALAPWNSVLAPPRSLVASPQQLPFFSLSLPVSSSTCFLLAAKRTDVAMGTSFSFIASAFSSSSSSSSTNLSTAGFDETAVDALGNVQVLTSSTGKPAFLKDLWDQEEGIAVVALLRHFGCICCWELASELKELIPRFDAAGVKLIAIGIGSPDNARILAQRLPFPLDYLYADPDRKAYDVLGLYHGLGRTFFNPASTKVFSRFSSIRKAAANYTISATPDDKSSVLQQGGMLVFKGKELLYARKDEGTGDHAPLEEVLNICCKVPVA
;
A
#
# COMPACT_ATOMS: atom_id res chain seq x y z
N MET A 1 -40.61 -74.46 13.36
CA MET A 1 -39.41 -74.53 12.50
C MET A 1 -38.67 -73.21 12.70
N ALA A 2 -37.78 -73.08 13.70
CA ALA A 2 -36.33 -73.37 13.63
C ALA A 2 -35.73 -72.75 12.35
N LEU A 3 -34.87 -71.74 12.39
CA LEU A 3 -33.55 -71.70 13.03
C LEU A 3 -33.08 -70.26 13.33
N ALA A 4 -32.36 -70.11 14.44
CA ALA A 4 -31.33 -69.08 14.69
C ALA A 4 -29.98 -69.85 14.87
N PRO A 5 -28.84 -69.25 15.27
CA PRO A 5 -28.17 -67.98 14.91
C PRO A 5 -26.68 -68.19 14.58
N TRP A 6 -26.00 -67.32 13.81
CA TRP A 6 -24.52 -67.29 13.79
C TRP A 6 -23.96 -65.89 14.07
N ASN A 7 -23.16 -65.83 15.14
CA ASN A 7 -22.34 -64.72 15.62
C ASN A 7 -21.15 -64.46 14.66
N SER A 8 -20.65 -63.22 14.62
CA SER A 8 -19.32 -62.88 15.19
C SER A 8 -18.84 -61.48 14.80
N VAL A 9 -18.64 -60.70 15.87
CA VAL A 9 -17.65 -59.64 16.10
C VAL A 9 -16.49 -59.59 15.12
N LEU A 10 -16.25 -58.43 14.49
CA LEU A 10 -14.91 -57.92 14.19
C LEU A 10 -14.93 -56.38 14.25
N ALA A 11 -14.22 -55.83 15.24
CA ALA A 11 -13.94 -54.41 15.37
C ALA A 11 -12.96 -53.94 14.28
N PRO A 12 -13.03 -52.68 13.82
CA PRO A 12 -12.05 -52.14 12.89
C PRO A 12 -10.69 -51.90 13.58
N PRO A 13 -9.57 -52.00 12.84
CA PRO A 13 -8.23 -51.91 13.42
C PRO A 13 -7.89 -50.47 13.85
N ARG A 14 -7.30 -50.34 15.05
CA ARG A 14 -6.64 -49.12 15.52
C ARG A 14 -5.45 -48.80 14.63
N SER A 15 -5.50 -47.69 13.90
CA SER A 15 -4.33 -47.08 13.27
C SER A 15 -3.47 -46.37 14.32
N LEU A 16 -2.30 -46.95 14.60
CA LEU A 16 -1.19 -46.28 15.27
C LEU A 16 -0.32 -45.63 14.19
N VAL A 17 -0.34 -44.30 14.05
CA VAL A 17 0.73 -43.58 13.35
C VAL A 17 1.04 -42.26 14.05
N ALA A 18 2.19 -42.31 14.72
CA ALA A 18 3.17 -41.28 15.10
C ALA A 18 2.79 -39.79 15.07
N SER A 19 2.90 -39.17 16.25
CA SER A 19 3.17 -37.73 16.42
C SER A 19 4.50 -37.33 15.78
N PRO A 20 4.58 -36.23 15.02
CA PRO A 20 5.85 -35.66 14.62
C PRO A 20 6.48 -34.91 15.80
N GLN A 21 7.63 -35.38 16.26
CA GLN A 21 8.49 -34.68 17.21
C GLN A 21 9.14 -33.48 16.55
N GLN A 22 9.19 -32.35 17.27
CA GLN A 22 9.95 -31.16 16.91
C GLN A 22 11.45 -31.47 16.97
N LEU A 23 12.16 -31.17 15.88
CA LEU A 23 13.63 -31.10 15.86
C LEU A 23 14.07 -29.64 16.12
N PRO A 24 15.18 -29.42 16.85
CA PRO A 24 15.69 -28.09 17.13
C PRO A 24 16.35 -27.51 15.87
N PHE A 25 15.92 -26.30 15.48
CA PHE A 25 16.60 -25.52 14.45
C PHE A 25 17.96 -25.04 14.98
N PHE A 26 19.02 -25.63 14.44
CA PHE A 26 20.38 -25.13 14.57
C PHE A 26 20.56 -23.89 13.69
N SER A 27 21.05 -22.82 14.31
CA SER A 27 21.46 -21.56 13.68
C SER A 27 22.71 -21.79 12.83
N LEU A 28 22.59 -21.61 11.51
CA LEU A 28 23.72 -21.53 10.58
C LEU A 28 23.84 -20.09 10.08
N SER A 29 24.71 -19.33 10.75
CA SER A 29 25.16 -18.03 10.31
C SER A 29 26.13 -18.21 9.13
N LEU A 30 25.72 -17.80 7.94
CA LEU A 30 26.62 -17.63 6.80
C LEU A 30 26.94 -16.13 6.62
N PRO A 31 28.21 -15.75 6.39
CA PRO A 31 28.60 -14.36 6.27
C PRO A 31 28.16 -13.80 4.92
N VAL A 32 27.34 -12.75 4.94
CA VAL A 32 27.09 -11.92 3.75
C VAL A 32 28.33 -11.08 3.48
N SER A 33 28.94 -11.39 2.35
CA SER A 33 30.10 -10.72 1.78
C SER A 33 29.80 -9.24 1.51
N SER A 34 30.61 -8.37 2.10
CA SER A 34 30.62 -6.93 1.89
C SER A 34 31.11 -6.62 0.46
N SER A 35 30.20 -6.20 -0.42
CA SER A 35 30.56 -5.64 -1.73
C SER A 35 30.88 -4.16 -1.57
N THR A 36 32.17 -3.86 -1.34
CA THR A 36 32.74 -2.53 -1.50
C THR A 36 32.65 -2.10 -2.96
N CYS A 37 31.93 -1.02 -3.22
CA CYS A 37 31.87 -0.36 -4.53
C CYS A 37 33.20 0.36 -4.78
N PHE A 38 34.02 -0.19 -5.68
CA PHE A 38 35.24 0.44 -6.17
C PHE A 38 34.87 1.63 -7.07
N LEU A 39 35.12 2.86 -6.58
CA LEU A 39 35.14 4.05 -7.43
C LEU A 39 36.42 4.01 -8.29
N LEU A 40 36.27 3.71 -9.58
CA LEU A 40 37.33 3.94 -10.56
C LEU A 40 37.51 5.45 -10.75
N ALA A 41 38.59 5.99 -10.19
CA ALA A 41 39.13 7.28 -10.57
C ALA A 41 39.77 7.20 -11.97
N ALA A 42 39.06 7.68 -12.98
CA ALA A 42 39.63 7.87 -14.31
C ALA A 42 40.57 9.08 -14.30
N LYS A 43 41.88 8.82 -14.24
CA LYS A 43 42.92 9.79 -14.61
C LYS A 43 42.83 10.06 -16.10
N ARG A 44 42.53 11.31 -16.48
CA ARG A 44 42.65 11.79 -17.85
C ARG A 44 43.94 12.61 -17.96
N THR A 45 44.82 12.16 -18.83
CA THR A 45 46.12 12.77 -19.15
C THR A 45 45.92 14.00 -20.01
N ASP A 46 46.58 15.09 -19.60
CA ASP A 46 46.73 16.33 -20.37
C ASP A 46 47.49 16.09 -21.68
N VAL A 47 46.96 16.64 -22.77
CA VAL A 47 47.73 17.03 -23.96
C VAL A 47 47.28 18.43 -24.35
N ALA A 48 48.18 19.38 -24.19
CA ALA A 48 48.00 20.77 -24.59
C ALA A 48 48.20 20.93 -26.10
N MET A 49 47.32 21.68 -26.76
CA MET A 49 47.66 22.45 -27.96
C MET A 49 46.73 23.68 -28.02
N GLY A 50 47.34 24.86 -28.08
CA GLY A 50 46.66 26.13 -27.82
C GLY A 50 45.78 26.65 -28.94
N THR A 51 44.99 27.68 -28.62
CA THR A 51 45.00 29.01 -29.26
C THR A 51 43.97 29.90 -28.57
N SER A 52 44.36 31.16 -28.35
CA SER A 52 43.62 32.21 -27.67
C SER A 52 42.26 32.50 -28.29
N PHE A 53 41.20 32.56 -27.48
CA PHE A 53 40.08 33.49 -27.68
C PHE A 53 39.49 33.89 -26.32
N SER A 54 39.64 35.17 -25.98
CA SER A 54 39.07 35.77 -24.77
C SER A 54 37.57 36.01 -24.96
N PHE A 55 36.74 35.23 -24.28
CA PHE A 55 35.31 35.51 -24.12
C PHE A 55 35.01 35.81 -22.65
N ILE A 56 34.50 37.02 -22.41
CA ILE A 56 34.00 37.47 -21.11
C ILE A 56 32.71 36.69 -20.81
N ALA A 57 32.76 35.75 -19.87
CA ALA A 57 31.59 35.05 -19.36
C ALA A 57 31.21 35.64 -17.99
N SER A 58 30.05 36.32 -17.94
CA SER A 58 29.44 36.78 -16.70
C SER A 58 29.03 35.59 -15.83
N ALA A 59 29.49 35.59 -14.57
CA ALA A 59 29.08 34.62 -13.58
C ALA A 59 27.64 34.90 -13.12
N PHE A 60 26.66 34.24 -13.75
CA PHE A 60 25.33 34.12 -13.19
C PHE A 60 25.37 33.11 -12.05
N SER A 61 25.42 33.63 -10.83
CA SER A 61 25.17 32.85 -9.62
C SER A 61 23.72 32.37 -9.65
N SER A 62 23.52 31.11 -10.04
CA SER A 62 22.22 30.46 -9.95
C SER A 62 21.98 30.11 -8.49
N SER A 63 21.30 31.00 -7.76
CA SER A 63 20.68 30.68 -6.48
C SER A 63 19.65 29.58 -6.73
N SER A 64 20.00 28.35 -6.39
CA SER A 64 19.07 27.24 -6.25
C SER A 64 18.10 27.60 -5.12
N SER A 65 16.99 28.22 -5.47
CA SER A 65 15.84 28.35 -4.59
C SER A 65 15.31 26.93 -4.35
N SER A 66 15.56 26.42 -3.16
CA SER A 66 14.86 25.25 -2.64
C SER A 66 13.39 25.61 -2.57
N SER A 67 12.64 25.26 -3.61
CA SER A 67 11.19 25.26 -3.59
C SER A 67 10.74 24.19 -2.60
N SER A 68 10.57 24.60 -1.35
CA SER A 68 9.74 23.90 -0.38
C SER A 68 8.35 23.77 -1.01
N THR A 69 8.11 22.61 -1.59
CA THR A 69 6.80 22.20 -2.09
C THR A 69 5.88 22.22 -0.90
N ASN A 70 4.83 23.05 -0.95
CA ASN A 70 3.80 23.08 0.08
C ASN A 70 3.18 21.68 0.16
N LEU A 71 3.63 20.91 1.13
CA LEU A 71 3.10 19.59 1.42
C LEU A 71 1.64 19.80 1.84
N SER A 72 0.70 19.45 0.97
CA SER A 72 -0.71 19.74 1.24
C SER A 72 -1.20 18.80 2.33
N THR A 73 -1.18 19.27 3.58
CA THR A 73 -2.01 18.76 4.68
C THR A 73 -3.39 19.45 4.71
N ALA A 74 -3.60 20.42 3.80
CA ALA A 74 -4.81 21.22 3.71
C ALA A 74 -6.06 20.34 3.53
N GLY A 75 -7.02 20.47 4.45
CA GLY A 75 -8.33 19.79 4.39
C GLY A 75 -8.47 18.58 5.30
N PHE A 76 -7.47 18.26 6.11
CA PHE A 76 -7.56 17.31 7.22
C PHE A 76 -7.51 18.06 8.55
N ASP A 77 -8.45 17.74 9.42
CA ASP A 77 -8.48 18.24 10.80
C ASP A 77 -7.48 17.44 11.64
N GLU A 78 -6.68 18.12 12.46
CA GLU A 78 -5.70 17.48 13.34
C GLU A 78 -6.38 16.48 14.27
N THR A 79 -7.59 16.81 14.75
CA THR A 79 -8.35 15.89 15.62
C THR A 79 -8.82 14.63 14.88
N ALA A 80 -9.15 14.74 13.59
CA ALA A 80 -9.51 13.62 12.74
C ALA A 80 -8.29 12.71 12.47
N VAL A 81 -7.12 13.29 12.27
CA VAL A 81 -5.87 12.57 12.05
C VAL A 81 -5.45 11.81 13.31
N ASP A 82 -5.56 12.43 14.48
CA ASP A 82 -5.34 11.77 15.77
C ASP A 82 -6.35 10.63 16.01
N ALA A 83 -7.62 10.86 15.66
CA ALA A 83 -8.67 9.86 15.79
C ALA A 83 -8.44 8.65 14.87
N LEU A 84 -7.82 8.85 13.69
CA LEU A 84 -7.52 7.77 12.75
C LEU A 84 -6.69 6.66 13.41
N GLY A 85 -5.71 7.02 14.25
CA GLY A 85 -4.87 6.05 14.94
C GLY A 85 -5.66 5.06 15.82
N ASN A 86 -6.83 5.47 16.32
CA ASN A 86 -7.72 4.67 17.15
C ASN A 86 -8.78 3.88 16.37
N VAL A 87 -8.80 3.99 15.03
CA VAL A 87 -9.67 3.17 14.19
C VAL A 87 -9.14 1.74 14.14
N GLN A 88 -10.05 0.77 14.33
CA GLN A 88 -9.75 -0.64 14.12
C GLN A 88 -10.08 -1.04 12.68
N VAL A 89 -9.10 -1.63 12.00
CA VAL A 89 -9.26 -2.27 10.69
C VAL A 89 -9.03 -3.76 10.82
N LEU A 90 -9.56 -4.55 9.89
CA LEU A 90 -9.42 -6.00 9.89
C LEU A 90 -8.28 -6.41 8.95
N THR A 91 -7.35 -7.21 9.45
CA THR A 91 -6.30 -7.83 8.64
C THR A 91 -6.90 -8.70 7.54
N SER A 92 -6.46 -8.57 6.28
CA SER A 92 -7.04 -9.36 5.19
C SER A 92 -6.65 -10.85 5.28
N SER A 93 -5.50 -11.17 5.87
CA SER A 93 -5.04 -12.54 6.07
C SER A 93 -5.90 -13.28 7.10
N THR A 94 -6.05 -12.73 8.31
CA THR A 94 -6.68 -13.46 9.43
C THR A 94 -8.09 -12.98 9.78
N GLY A 95 -8.50 -11.80 9.32
CA GLY A 95 -9.75 -11.15 9.73
C GLY A 95 -9.72 -10.58 11.15
N LYS A 96 -8.58 -10.63 11.85
CA LYS A 96 -8.42 -10.07 13.19
C LYS A 96 -8.35 -8.54 13.14
N PRO A 97 -8.93 -7.86 14.14
CA PRO A 97 -8.82 -6.40 14.26
C PRO A 97 -7.40 -5.99 14.64
N ALA A 98 -7.00 -4.81 14.17
CA ALA A 98 -5.78 -4.10 14.56
C ALA A 98 -6.08 -2.59 14.58
N PHE A 99 -5.58 -1.87 15.60
CA PHE A 99 -5.63 -0.42 15.57
C PHE A 99 -4.64 0.11 14.55
N LEU A 100 -5.00 1.19 13.85
CA LEU A 100 -4.16 1.72 12.78
C LEU A 100 -2.79 2.16 13.30
N LYS A 101 -2.75 2.85 14.45
CA LYS A 101 -1.50 3.29 15.09
C LYS A 101 -0.54 2.15 15.46
N ASP A 102 -1.02 0.92 15.56
CA ASP A 102 -0.19 -0.23 15.91
C ASP A 102 0.50 -0.85 14.68
N LEU A 103 0.19 -0.36 13.46
CA LEU A 103 0.69 -0.93 12.21
C LEU A 103 2.07 -0.40 11.78
N TRP A 104 2.53 0.71 12.38
CA TRP A 104 3.85 1.30 12.17
C TRP A 104 4.37 1.92 13.47
N ASP A 105 5.68 2.17 13.53
CA ASP A 105 6.29 2.86 14.66
C ASP A 105 5.81 4.32 14.73
N GLN A 106 5.20 4.67 15.86
CA GLN A 106 4.60 5.98 16.11
C GLN A 106 5.63 7.06 16.50
N GLU A 107 6.90 6.70 16.68
CA GLU A 107 7.96 7.67 16.98
C GLU A 107 8.70 8.08 15.71
N GLU A 108 9.35 7.15 15.01
CA GLU A 108 10.18 7.48 13.83
C GLU A 108 9.73 6.78 12.54
N GLY A 109 8.82 5.82 12.63
CA GLY A 109 8.37 5.02 11.49
C GLY A 109 7.64 5.84 10.41
N ILE A 110 7.94 5.55 9.14
CA ILE A 110 7.23 6.19 8.01
C ILE A 110 6.15 5.24 7.50
N ALA A 111 4.93 5.75 7.34
CA ALA A 111 3.81 4.95 6.82
C ALA A 111 3.06 5.67 5.71
N VAL A 112 2.64 4.90 4.70
CA VAL A 112 1.71 5.33 3.66
C VAL A 112 0.39 4.61 3.90
N VAL A 113 -0.66 5.38 4.20
CA VAL A 113 -2.02 4.89 4.37
C VAL A 113 -2.80 5.18 3.09
N ALA A 114 -3.02 4.14 2.29
CA ALA A 114 -3.75 4.21 1.02
C ALA A 114 -5.20 3.74 1.22
N LEU A 115 -6.16 4.67 1.23
CA LEU A 115 -7.58 4.36 1.35
C LEU A 115 -8.20 4.15 -0.03
N LEU A 116 -8.32 2.89 -0.43
CA LEU A 116 -9.11 2.47 -1.59
C LEU A 116 -10.59 2.77 -1.33
N ARG A 117 -11.36 3.17 -2.34
CA ARG A 117 -12.80 3.45 -2.18
C ARG A 117 -13.58 2.25 -1.63
N HIS A 118 -13.40 1.10 -2.28
CA HIS A 118 -13.95 -0.21 -1.88
C HIS A 118 -13.33 -1.31 -2.75
N PHE A 119 -13.37 -2.56 -2.30
CA PHE A 119 -12.75 -3.68 -3.04
C PHE A 119 -13.43 -4.00 -4.37
N GLY A 120 -14.67 -3.56 -4.59
CA GLY A 120 -15.37 -3.71 -5.87
C GLY A 120 -15.16 -2.58 -6.88
N CYS A 121 -14.25 -1.64 -6.66
CA CYS A 121 -14.06 -0.48 -7.56
C CYS A 121 -12.94 -0.77 -8.56
N ILE A 122 -13.23 -0.73 -9.87
CA ILE A 122 -12.21 -0.98 -10.90
C ILE A 122 -11.02 -0.01 -10.81
N CYS A 123 -11.27 1.27 -10.52
CA CYS A 123 -10.19 2.25 -10.33
C CYS A 123 -9.34 1.92 -9.09
N CYS A 124 -9.90 1.26 -8.07
CA CYS A 124 -9.12 0.82 -6.92
C CYS A 124 -8.26 -0.41 -7.23
N TRP A 125 -8.68 -1.26 -8.17
CA TRP A 125 -7.84 -2.37 -8.65
C TRP A 125 -6.65 -1.86 -9.46
N GLU A 126 -6.84 -0.77 -10.21
CA GLU A 126 -5.75 -0.07 -10.87
C GLU A 126 -4.76 0.50 -9.84
N LEU A 127 -5.23 1.26 -8.85
CA LEU A 127 -4.38 1.80 -7.78
C LEU A 127 -3.66 0.68 -7.02
N ALA A 128 -4.37 -0.39 -6.65
CA ALA A 128 -3.76 -1.53 -5.98
C ALA A 128 -2.69 -2.21 -6.87
N SER A 129 -2.92 -2.27 -8.18
CA SER A 129 -1.92 -2.81 -9.10
C SER A 129 -0.67 -1.95 -9.14
N GLU A 130 -0.80 -0.63 -9.13
CA GLU A 130 0.35 0.29 -9.11
C GLU A 130 1.08 0.21 -7.76
N LEU A 131 0.34 0.28 -6.65
CA LEU A 131 0.90 0.14 -5.29
C LEU A 131 1.68 -1.16 -5.14
N LYS A 132 1.18 -2.27 -5.69
CA LYS A 132 1.87 -3.56 -5.67
C LYS A 132 3.27 -3.48 -6.29
N GLU A 133 3.41 -2.83 -7.45
CA GLU A 133 4.70 -2.68 -8.12
C GLU A 133 5.66 -1.78 -7.33
N LEU A 134 5.14 -0.92 -6.45
CA LEU A 134 5.91 -0.01 -5.61
C LEU A 134 6.28 -0.59 -4.23
N ILE A 135 5.67 -1.69 -3.79
CA ILE A 135 5.98 -2.35 -2.51
C ILE A 135 7.50 -2.53 -2.31
N PRO A 136 8.28 -3.06 -3.27
CA PRO A 136 9.72 -3.24 -3.08
C PRO A 136 10.48 -1.93 -2.83
N ARG A 137 10.00 -0.80 -3.41
CA ARG A 137 10.60 0.52 -3.19
C ARG A 137 10.26 1.06 -1.80
N PHE A 138 9.01 0.86 -1.35
CA PHE A 138 8.61 1.22 0.01
C PHE A 138 9.39 0.40 1.05
N ASP A 139 9.46 -0.92 0.88
CA ASP A 139 10.18 -1.81 1.79
C ASP A 139 11.67 -1.44 1.87
N ALA A 140 12.32 -1.17 0.73
CA ALA A 140 13.73 -0.78 0.68
C ALA A 140 13.99 0.58 1.37
N ALA A 141 12.99 1.46 1.43
CA ALA A 141 13.06 2.74 2.12
C ALA A 141 12.62 2.65 3.61
N GLY A 142 12.27 1.46 4.11
CA GLY A 142 11.76 1.29 5.47
C GLY A 142 10.34 1.87 5.68
N VAL A 143 9.58 2.05 4.60
CA VAL A 143 8.25 2.67 4.63
C VAL A 143 7.18 1.58 4.71
N LYS A 144 6.30 1.68 5.71
CA LYS A 144 5.16 0.78 5.86
C LYS A 144 4.01 1.20 4.95
N LEU A 145 3.72 0.41 3.91
CA LEU A 145 2.49 0.58 3.13
C LEU A 145 1.30 -0.13 3.82
N ILE A 146 0.19 0.60 3.96
CA ILE A 146 -1.07 0.14 4.56
C ILE A 146 -2.20 0.48 3.58
N ALA A 147 -2.65 -0.50 2.79
CA ALA A 147 -3.78 -0.34 1.87
C ALA A 147 -5.08 -0.78 2.56
N ILE A 148 -6.04 0.12 2.65
CA ILE A 148 -7.32 -0.09 3.33
C ILE A 148 -8.44 0.00 2.30
N GLY A 149 -9.38 -0.94 2.31
CA GLY A 149 -10.58 -0.88 1.46
C GLY A 149 -11.86 -1.13 2.25
N ILE A 150 -12.96 -0.51 1.81
CA ILE A 150 -14.29 -0.82 2.36
C ILE A 150 -14.76 -2.18 1.89
N GLY A 151 -15.17 -2.99 2.85
CA GLY A 151 -15.70 -4.34 2.69
C GLY A 151 -15.17 -5.29 3.75
N SER A 152 -15.44 -6.58 3.57
CA SER A 152 -14.96 -7.63 4.47
C SER A 152 -13.53 -8.07 4.13
N PRO A 153 -12.85 -8.79 5.04
CA PRO A 153 -11.60 -9.48 4.73
C PRO A 153 -11.72 -10.44 3.53
N ASP A 154 -12.88 -11.05 3.31
CA ASP A 154 -13.11 -11.90 2.14
C ASP A 154 -13.13 -11.11 0.84
N ASN A 155 -13.73 -9.91 0.82
CA ASN A 155 -13.64 -9.02 -0.34
C ASN A 155 -12.18 -8.64 -0.64
N ALA A 156 -11.39 -8.38 0.40
CA ALA A 156 -9.96 -8.07 0.28
C ALA A 156 -9.16 -9.26 -0.28
N ARG A 157 -9.44 -10.48 0.18
CA ARG A 157 -8.82 -11.73 -0.33
C ARG A 157 -9.14 -11.97 -1.80
N ILE A 158 -10.34 -11.61 -2.27
CA ILE A 158 -10.67 -11.69 -3.70
C ILE A 158 -9.74 -10.78 -4.53
N LEU A 159 -9.52 -9.54 -4.06
CA LEU A 159 -8.56 -8.64 -4.70
C LEU A 159 -7.17 -9.26 -4.66
N ALA A 160 -6.67 -9.66 -3.50
CA ALA A 160 -5.32 -10.22 -3.32
C ALA A 160 -5.08 -11.50 -4.12
N GLN A 161 -6.10 -12.33 -4.35
CA GLN A 161 -5.97 -13.55 -5.14
C GLN A 161 -5.88 -13.24 -6.64
N ARG A 162 -6.73 -12.34 -7.13
CA ARG A 162 -6.86 -12.06 -8.58
C ARG A 162 -5.85 -11.04 -9.07
N LEU A 163 -5.58 -10.04 -8.24
CA LEU A 163 -4.45 -9.16 -8.36
C LEU A 163 -3.49 -9.61 -7.26
N PRO A 164 -2.44 -10.42 -7.56
CA PRO A 164 -1.56 -11.06 -6.56
C PRO A 164 -0.83 -10.03 -5.68
N PHE A 165 -1.57 -9.42 -4.78
CA PHE A 165 -1.25 -8.31 -3.90
C PHE A 165 -1.00 -8.92 -2.53
N PRO A 166 0.14 -8.65 -1.89
CA PRO A 166 0.47 -9.35 -0.66
C PRO A 166 -0.46 -8.96 0.48
N LEU A 167 -1.02 -9.95 1.18
CA LEU A 167 -2.08 -9.75 2.19
C LEU A 167 -1.63 -8.93 3.40
N ASP A 168 -0.33 -8.88 3.70
CA ASP A 168 0.23 -8.17 4.85
C ASP A 168 0.15 -6.64 4.73
N TYR A 169 -0.09 -6.15 3.51
CA TYR A 169 -0.27 -4.74 3.19
C TYR A 169 -1.75 -4.38 3.02
N LEU A 170 -2.67 -5.34 3.12
CA LEU A 170 -4.08 -5.14 2.81
C LEU A 170 -4.97 -5.29 4.05
N TYR A 171 -5.85 -4.32 4.26
CA TYR A 171 -6.75 -4.24 5.40
C TYR A 171 -8.17 -3.88 4.95
N ALA A 172 -9.15 -4.37 5.70
CA ALA A 172 -10.56 -4.14 5.43
C ALA A 172 -11.16 -3.25 6.52
N ASP A 173 -11.96 -2.26 6.12
CA ASP A 173 -12.75 -1.41 7.01
C ASP A 173 -14.25 -1.56 6.68
N PRO A 174 -14.93 -2.59 7.24
CA PRO A 174 -16.31 -2.90 6.88
C PRO A 174 -17.29 -1.77 7.22
N ASP A 175 -17.00 -1.02 8.28
CA ASP A 175 -17.85 0.04 8.82
C ASP A 175 -17.50 1.42 8.26
N ARG A 176 -16.51 1.52 7.37
CA ARG A 176 -16.02 2.80 6.80
C ARG A 176 -15.49 3.78 7.86
N LYS A 177 -15.18 3.34 9.08
CA LYS A 177 -14.79 4.22 10.19
C LYS A 177 -13.59 5.11 9.88
N ALA A 178 -12.58 4.60 9.16
CA ALA A 178 -11.42 5.38 8.78
C ALA A 178 -11.81 6.54 7.84
N TYR A 179 -12.73 6.31 6.92
CA TYR A 179 -13.17 7.29 5.94
C TYR A 179 -14.06 8.36 6.58
N ASP A 180 -14.95 7.94 7.49
CA ASP A 180 -15.84 8.83 8.23
C ASP A 180 -15.04 9.76 9.14
N VAL A 181 -14.08 9.22 9.89
CA VAL A 181 -13.17 10.01 10.75
C VAL A 181 -12.38 11.02 9.92
N LEU A 182 -11.84 10.62 8.78
CA LEU A 182 -11.08 11.50 7.88
C LEU A 182 -11.96 12.48 7.08
N GLY A 183 -13.29 12.35 7.16
CA GLY A 183 -14.23 13.14 6.37
C GLY A 183 -13.97 13.01 4.88
N LEU A 184 -13.68 11.79 4.40
CA LEU A 184 -13.50 11.52 2.97
C LEU A 184 -14.84 11.64 2.25
N TYR A 185 -14.82 12.15 1.03
CA TYR A 185 -16.06 12.51 0.36
C TYR A 185 -16.97 11.31 0.05
N HIS A 186 -18.27 11.56 0.14
CA HIS A 186 -19.32 10.62 -0.22
C HIS A 186 -20.36 11.30 -1.13
N GLY A 187 -20.85 10.59 -2.15
CA GLY A 187 -22.06 10.99 -2.86
C GLY A 187 -22.04 10.77 -4.37
N LEU A 188 -23.24 10.77 -4.95
CA LEU A 188 -23.48 10.52 -6.38
C LEU A 188 -22.81 11.56 -7.29
N GLY A 189 -22.96 12.85 -6.96
CA GLY A 189 -22.36 13.97 -7.70
C GLY A 189 -20.86 13.81 -7.88
N ARG A 190 -20.17 13.50 -6.78
CA ARG A 190 -18.72 13.31 -6.79
C ARG A 190 -18.27 12.02 -7.46
N THR A 191 -19.07 10.96 -7.35
CA THR A 191 -18.72 9.65 -7.89
C THR A 191 -18.83 9.60 -9.41
N PHE A 192 -19.88 10.20 -9.98
CA PHE A 192 -20.24 10.03 -11.39
C PHE A 192 -20.12 11.31 -12.22
N PHE A 193 -20.16 12.49 -11.60
CA PHE A 193 -20.22 13.78 -12.31
C PHE A 193 -19.04 14.71 -11.99
N ASN A 194 -18.01 14.24 -11.26
CA ASN A 194 -16.86 15.06 -10.95
C ASN A 194 -15.89 15.15 -12.15
N PRO A 195 -15.52 16.35 -12.62
CA PRO A 195 -14.48 16.53 -13.64
C PRO A 195 -13.14 15.88 -13.29
N ALA A 196 -12.81 15.70 -12.01
CA ALA A 196 -11.60 14.99 -11.58
C ALA A 196 -11.55 13.55 -12.10
N SER A 197 -12.71 12.91 -12.31
CA SER A 197 -12.82 11.57 -12.90
C SER A 197 -12.52 11.54 -14.40
N THR A 198 -12.36 12.67 -15.09
CA THR A 198 -11.94 12.69 -16.49
C THR A 198 -10.52 12.15 -16.69
N LYS A 199 -9.68 12.22 -15.65
CA LYS A 199 -8.33 11.62 -15.63
C LYS A 199 -8.34 10.08 -15.72
N VAL A 200 -9.50 9.44 -15.53
CA VAL A 200 -9.68 8.00 -15.75
C VAL A 200 -9.55 7.67 -17.24
N PHE A 201 -10.02 8.54 -18.15
CA PHE A 201 -9.95 8.30 -19.59
C PHE A 201 -8.52 8.28 -20.14
N SER A 202 -7.62 9.10 -19.61
CA SER A 202 -6.21 9.10 -20.03
C SER A 202 -5.44 7.85 -19.58
N ARG A 203 -5.97 7.11 -18.60
CA ARG A 203 -5.39 5.89 -18.01
C ARG A 203 -6.08 4.61 -18.50
N PHE A 204 -6.64 4.65 -19.71
CA PHE A 204 -7.41 3.53 -20.26
C PHE A 204 -6.61 2.22 -20.32
N SER A 205 -5.31 2.27 -20.60
CA SER A 205 -4.45 1.07 -20.70
C SER A 205 -4.23 0.38 -19.35
N SER A 206 -3.96 1.14 -18.28
CA SER A 206 -3.79 0.63 -16.92
C SER A 206 -5.12 0.11 -16.36
N ILE A 207 -6.23 0.82 -16.60
CA ILE A 207 -7.57 0.34 -16.26
C ILE A 207 -7.90 -0.95 -16.98
N ARG A 208 -7.59 -1.06 -18.29
CA ARG A 208 -7.82 -2.29 -19.06
C ARG A 208 -7.00 -3.45 -18.51
N LYS A 209 -5.76 -3.20 -18.09
CA LYS A 209 -4.91 -4.20 -17.43
C LYS A 209 -5.51 -4.66 -16.09
N ALA A 210 -5.98 -3.72 -15.27
CA ALA A 210 -6.67 -4.03 -14.01
C ALA A 210 -7.99 -4.80 -14.26
N ALA A 211 -8.73 -4.43 -15.31
CA ALA A 211 -10.00 -5.03 -15.69
C ALA A 211 -9.87 -6.51 -16.10
N ALA A 212 -8.71 -6.95 -16.59
CA ALA A 212 -8.47 -8.35 -16.94
C ALA A 212 -8.62 -9.29 -15.74
N ASN A 213 -8.31 -8.82 -14.53
CA ASN A 213 -8.40 -9.60 -13.30
C ASN A 213 -9.63 -9.24 -12.45
N TYR A 214 -10.28 -8.11 -12.76
CA TYR A 214 -11.36 -7.54 -11.98
C TYR A 214 -12.58 -8.47 -11.82
N THR A 215 -13.24 -8.37 -10.67
CA THR A 215 -14.56 -8.97 -10.45
C THR A 215 -15.43 -8.08 -9.58
N ILE A 216 -16.72 -8.02 -9.93
CA ILE A 216 -17.73 -7.34 -9.13
C ILE A 216 -18.02 -8.05 -7.80
N SER A 217 -17.63 -9.33 -7.65
CA SER A 217 -17.81 -10.10 -6.41
C SER A 217 -17.02 -9.53 -5.23
N ALA A 218 -16.00 -8.70 -5.48
CA ALA A 218 -15.29 -7.98 -4.44
C ALA A 218 -16.05 -6.75 -3.94
N THR A 219 -17.21 -6.41 -4.51
CA THR A 219 -18.05 -5.30 -4.03
C THR A 219 -18.59 -5.60 -2.63
N PRO A 220 -18.47 -4.67 -1.67
CA PRO A 220 -19.04 -4.85 -0.33
C PRO A 220 -20.56 -5.06 -0.37
N ASP A 221 -21.11 -5.66 0.68
CA ASP A 221 -22.55 -5.90 0.80
C ASP A 221 -23.33 -4.59 0.89
N ASP A 222 -22.83 -3.64 1.67
CA ASP A 222 -23.35 -2.27 1.69
C ASP A 222 -23.05 -1.55 0.36
N LYS A 223 -24.09 -1.42 -0.48
CA LYS A 223 -23.97 -0.75 -1.78
C LYS A 223 -23.86 0.78 -1.67
N SER A 224 -24.20 1.38 -0.52
CA SER A 224 -24.02 2.83 -0.33
C SER A 224 -22.54 3.22 -0.34
N SER A 225 -21.66 2.27 0.01
CA SER A 225 -20.21 2.41 -0.05
C SER A 225 -19.65 2.61 -1.46
N VAL A 226 -20.41 2.29 -2.52
CA VAL A 226 -20.01 2.55 -3.91
C VAL A 226 -19.89 4.06 -4.19
N LEU A 227 -20.50 4.91 -3.36
CA LEU A 227 -20.43 6.37 -3.48
C LEU A 227 -19.27 7.00 -2.70
N GLN A 228 -18.58 6.19 -1.90
CA GLN A 228 -17.46 6.66 -1.08
C GLN A 228 -16.24 6.96 -1.96
N GLN A 229 -15.50 8.01 -1.63
CA GLN A 229 -14.20 8.33 -2.22
C GLN A 229 -13.04 7.91 -1.31
N GLY A 230 -11.87 7.75 -1.92
CA GLY A 230 -10.65 7.30 -1.27
C GLY A 230 -9.79 8.47 -0.80
N GLY A 231 -8.53 8.15 -0.52
CA GLY A 231 -7.52 9.13 -0.17
C GLY A 231 -6.16 8.49 0.09
N MET A 232 -5.17 9.34 0.33
CA MET A 232 -3.80 8.93 0.61
C MET A 232 -3.22 9.81 1.70
N LEU A 233 -2.62 9.19 2.71
CA LEU A 233 -1.92 9.89 3.79
C LEU A 233 -0.50 9.34 3.93
N VAL A 234 0.43 10.20 4.32
CA VAL A 234 1.81 9.84 4.65
C VAL A 234 2.15 10.37 6.03
N PHE A 235 2.66 9.50 6.89
CA PHE A 235 3.03 9.80 8.26
C PHE A 235 4.53 9.59 8.49
N LYS A 236 5.11 10.39 9.38
CA LYS A 236 6.35 10.06 10.12
C LYS A 236 6.03 10.05 11.60
N GLY A 237 6.08 8.89 12.24
CA GLY A 237 5.54 8.69 13.57
C GLY A 237 4.06 9.09 13.58
N LYS A 238 3.74 10.14 14.34
CA LYS A 238 2.40 10.77 14.38
C LYS A 238 2.26 11.99 13.47
N GLU A 239 3.37 12.53 12.99
CA GLU A 239 3.37 13.72 12.13
C GLU A 239 2.77 13.37 10.77
N LEU A 240 1.71 14.08 10.39
CA LEU A 240 1.14 13.99 9.06
C LEU A 240 1.96 14.82 8.09
N LEU A 241 2.68 14.13 7.20
CA LEU A 241 3.47 14.77 6.17
C LEU A 241 2.58 15.14 4.99
N TYR A 242 1.82 14.19 4.45
CA TYR A 242 0.99 14.41 3.27
C TYR A 242 -0.41 13.90 3.49
N ALA A 243 -1.41 14.60 2.95
CA ALA A 243 -2.77 14.12 2.97
C ALA A 243 -3.55 14.58 1.73
N ARG A 244 -4.29 13.66 1.14
CA ARG A 244 -5.17 13.95 0.00
C ARG A 244 -6.47 13.19 0.11
N LYS A 245 -7.57 13.91 -0.12
CA LYS A 245 -8.88 13.32 -0.40
C LYS A 245 -9.03 13.17 -1.90
N ASP A 246 -9.47 12.01 -2.36
CA ASP A 246 -9.75 11.83 -3.79
C ASP A 246 -11.01 12.61 -4.14
N GLU A 247 -10.93 13.59 -5.05
CA GLU A 247 -12.08 14.45 -5.36
C GLU A 247 -13.21 13.66 -6.06
N GLY A 248 -12.86 12.61 -6.79
CA GLY A 248 -13.80 11.72 -7.45
C GLY A 248 -13.19 10.37 -7.80
N THR A 249 -13.99 9.53 -8.48
CA THR A 249 -13.59 8.18 -8.87
C THR A 249 -12.30 8.21 -9.69
N GLY A 250 -11.25 7.56 -9.19
CA GLY A 250 -9.98 7.42 -9.89
C GLY A 250 -9.07 8.66 -9.84
N ASP A 251 -9.36 9.64 -8.99
CA ASP A 251 -8.47 10.79 -8.75
C ASP A 251 -7.39 10.50 -7.70
N HIS A 252 -6.71 9.37 -7.84
CA HIS A 252 -5.73 8.86 -6.87
C HIS A 252 -4.52 9.79 -6.73
N ALA A 253 -3.91 9.81 -5.54
CA ALA A 253 -2.63 10.47 -5.27
C ALA A 253 -1.53 10.09 -6.30
N PRO A 254 -0.73 11.05 -6.79
CA PRO A 254 0.40 10.75 -7.67
C PRO A 254 1.47 9.96 -6.89
N LEU A 255 1.59 8.67 -7.17
CA LEU A 255 2.39 7.75 -6.35
C LEU A 255 3.89 8.06 -6.36
N GLU A 256 4.45 8.61 -7.44
CA GLU A 256 5.85 9.05 -7.46
C GLU A 256 6.10 10.25 -6.55
N GLU A 257 5.10 11.14 -6.37
CA GLU A 257 5.20 12.22 -5.38
C GLU A 257 5.20 11.65 -3.97
N VAL A 258 4.29 10.71 -3.68
CA VAL A 258 4.20 10.01 -2.39
C VAL A 258 5.53 9.30 -2.06
N LEU A 259 6.10 8.58 -3.02
CA LEU A 259 7.41 7.94 -2.86
C LEU A 259 8.52 8.95 -2.62
N ASN A 260 8.55 10.05 -3.37
CA ASN A 260 9.56 11.08 -3.18
C ASN A 260 9.48 11.74 -1.81
N ILE A 261 8.27 11.93 -1.26
CA ILE A 261 8.08 12.43 0.10
C ILE A 261 8.69 11.44 1.09
N CYS A 262 8.34 10.16 0.98
CA CYS A 262 8.85 9.12 1.88
C CYS A 262 10.38 8.99 1.83
N CYS A 263 10.98 9.03 0.64
CA CYS A 263 12.42 8.84 0.46
C CYS A 263 13.28 10.07 0.80
N LYS A 264 12.68 11.26 0.96
CA LYS A 264 13.40 12.48 1.35
C LYS A 264 13.44 12.70 2.86
N VAL A 265 12.62 11.96 3.61
CA VAL A 265 12.58 12.04 5.06
C VAL A 265 13.77 11.26 5.61
N PRO A 266 14.70 11.89 6.34
CA PRO A 266 15.79 11.18 6.99
C PRO A 266 15.20 10.19 7.99
N VAL A 267 15.54 8.91 7.82
CA VAL A 267 15.34 7.89 8.85
C VAL A 267 16.44 8.12 9.89
N ALA A 268 16.05 8.35 11.14
CA ALA A 268 16.96 8.61 12.25
C ALA A 268 17.74 7.35 12.67
#